data_AF-A0A967A721-F1
#
_entry.id   AF-A0A967A721-F1
#
_cell.length_a   1.000
_cell.length_b   1.000
_cell.length_c   1.000
_cell.angle_alpha   90.00
_cell.angle_beta   90.00
_cell.angle_gamma   90.00
#
_symmetry.space_group_name_H-M   'P 1'
#
loop_
_entity.id
_entity.type
_entity.pdbx_description
1 polymer ?
#
loop_
_entity_poly.entity_id
_entity_poly.type
_entity_poly.pdbx_seq_one_letter_code
_entity_poly.pdbx_strand_id
1 'polypeptide(L)' 'MAEDRLIIAGREFKSRLWVGTGKYKDFVETQKAIEASGADVVTVAVRRVNITDRSKDNLLDYIDPK' A
#
# COMPACT_ATOMS: atom_id res chain seq x y z
N MET A 1 -14.73 -22.40 10.20
CA MET A 1 -13.38 -21.97 10.63
C MET A 1 -13.46 -20.49 10.94
N ALA A 2 -13.00 -20.04 12.11
CA ALA A 2 -13.00 -18.61 12.41
C ALA A 2 -12.07 -17.88 11.42
N GLU A 3 -12.46 -16.69 10.96
CA GLU A 3 -11.56 -15.86 10.15
C GLU A 3 -10.37 -15.45 11.01
N ASP A 4 -9.16 -15.83 10.58
CA ASP A 4 -7.92 -15.54 11.30
C ASP A 4 -7.48 -14.08 11.06
N ARG A 5 -8.17 -13.14 11.72
CA ARG A 5 -7.88 -11.71 11.61
C ARG A 5 -6.62 -11.34 12.40
N LEU A 6 -5.79 -10.49 11.81
CA LEU A 6 -4.67 -9.84 12.50
C LEU A 6 -5.17 -8.54 13.15
N ILE A 7 -4.97 -8.38 14.45
CA ILE A 7 -5.35 -7.16 15.19
C ILE A 7 -4.09 -6.45 15.66
N ILE A 8 -3.88 -5.21 15.22
CA ILE A 8 -2.77 -4.36 15.66
C ILE A 8 -3.36 -3.01 16.10
N ALA A 9 -3.10 -2.63 17.35
CA ALA A 9 -3.60 -1.37 17.95
C ALA A 9 -5.12 -1.16 17.77
N GLY A 10 -5.92 -2.23 17.87
CA GLY A 10 -7.38 -2.20 17.73
C GLY A 10 -7.90 -2.12 16.28
N ARG A 11 -7.02 -2.16 15.28
CA ARG A 11 -7.40 -2.28 13.86
C ARG A 11 -7.31 -3.72 13.40
N GLU A 12 -8.32 -4.17 12.67
CA GLU A 12 -8.40 -5.51 12.09
C GLU A 12 -7.89 -5.54 10.65
N PHE A 13 -7.11 -6.56 10.32
CA PHE A 13 -6.61 -6.85 8.98
C PHE A 13 -6.96 -8.29 8.61
N LYS A 14 -7.44 -8.50 7.38
CA LYS A 14 -7.65 -9.82 6.78
C LYS A 14 -6.33 -10.42 6.34
N SER A 15 -5.49 -9.61 5.69
CA SER A 15 -4.20 -10.02 5.16
C SER A 15 -3.10 -9.82 6.19
N ARG A 16 -2.26 -10.84 6.34
CA ARG A 16 -1.03 -10.80 7.15
C ARG A 16 0.19 -10.38 6.32
N LEU A 17 -0.01 -10.09 5.03
CA LEU A 17 1.04 -9.64 4.12
C LEU A 17 1.01 -8.11 4.03
N TRP A 18 2.14 -7.48 4.32
CA TRP A 18 2.34 -6.05 4.17
C TRP A 18 3.32 -5.81 3.03
N VAL A 19 3.03 -4.86 2.15
CA VAL A 19 3.82 -4.63 0.93
C VAL A 19 4.51 -3.26 0.99
N GLY A 20 5.75 -3.19 0.50
CA GLY A 20 6.45 -1.92 0.30
C GLY A 20 6.51 -1.55 -1.18
N THR A 21 6.57 -0.25 -1.49
CA THR A 21 6.48 0.26 -2.88
C THR A 21 7.82 0.68 -3.49
N GLY A 22 8.93 0.52 -2.78
CA GLY A 22 10.20 1.18 -3.13
C GLY A 22 11.04 0.57 -4.25
N LYS A 23 10.65 -0.56 -4.84
CA LYS A 23 11.50 -1.34 -5.78
C LYS A 23 10.80 -1.77 -7.08
N TYR A 24 9.55 -1.40 -7.29
CA TYR A 24 8.87 -1.66 -8.55
C TYR A 24 9.43 -0.77 -9.66
N LYS A 25 9.32 -1.23 -10.90
CA LYS A 25 9.77 -0.52 -12.09
C LYS A 25 9.03 0.81 -12.27
N ASP A 26 7.72 0.80 -12.04
CA ASP A 26 6.83 1.95 -12.17
C ASP A 26 5.58 1.81 -11.28
N PHE A 27 4.74 2.85 -11.26
CA PHE A 27 3.53 2.88 -10.44
C PHE A 27 2.44 1.92 -10.93
N VAL A 28 2.39 1.64 -12.24
CA VAL A 28 1.43 0.69 -12.81
C VAL A 28 1.75 -0.73 -12.35
N GLU A 29 3.04 -1.11 -12.35
CA GLU A 29 3.49 -2.38 -11.79
C GLU A 29 3.24 -2.45 -10.28
N THR A 30 3.47 -1.34 -9.56
CA THR A 30 3.20 -1.26 -8.12
C THR A 30 1.73 -1.54 -7.81
N GLN A 31 0.81 -0.90 -8.53
CA GLN A 31 -0.63 -1.10 -8.37
C GLN A 31 -1.02 -2.57 -8.62
N LYS A 32 -0.59 -3.14 -9.75
CA LYS A 32 -0.87 -4.53 -10.10
C LYS A 32 -0.31 -5.51 -9.05
N ALA A 33 0.88 -5.24 -8.53
CA ALA A 33 1.49 -6.08 -7.50
C ALA A 33 0.70 -6.01 -6.18
N ILE A 34 0.25 -4.82 -5.78
CA ILE A 34 -0.59 -4.64 -4.58
C ILE A 34 -1.92 -5.39 -4.73
N GLU A 35 -2.62 -5.19 -5.85
CA GLU A 35 -3.89 -5.86 -6.14
C GLU A 35 -3.74 -7.39 -6.14
N ALA A 36 -2.72 -7.91 -6.81
CA ALA A 36 -2.43 -9.34 -6.86
C ALA A 36 -2.02 -9.91 -5.49
N SER A 37 -1.37 -9.11 -4.64
CA SER A 37 -0.92 -9.54 -3.32
C SER A 37 -2.05 -9.69 -2.30
N GLY A 38 -3.18 -9.02 -2.51
CA GLY A 38 -4.26 -8.95 -1.52
C GLY A 38 -3.80 -8.37 -0.18
N ALA A 39 -2.78 -7.52 -0.18
CA ALA A 39 -2.28 -6.87 1.03
C ALA A 39 -3.25 -5.78 1.49
N ASP A 40 -3.59 -5.79 2.77
CA ASP A 40 -4.41 -4.74 3.39
C ASP A 40 -3.58 -3.51 3.75
N VAL A 41 -2.25 -3.64 3.79
CA VAL A 41 -1.34 -2.58 4.22
C VAL A 41 -0.22 -2.42 3.22
N VAL A 42 -0.04 -1.18 2.77
CA VAL A 42 1.05 -0.76 1.89
C VAL A 42 1.88 0.32 2.58
N THR A 43 3.20 0.19 2.51
CA THR A 43 4.16 1.10 3.13
C THR A 43 4.88 1.94 2.10
N VAL A 44 5.09 3.21 2.42
CA VAL A 44 5.72 4.19 1.53
C VAL A 44 6.84 4.93 2.26
N ALA A 45 7.92 5.26 1.56
CA ALA A 45 9.00 6.07 2.09
C ALA A 45 8.65 7.55 1.95
N VAL A 46 8.19 8.19 3.04
CA VAL A 46 7.72 9.59 3.07
C VAL A 46 8.69 10.59 2.43
N ARG A 47 10.02 10.38 2.53
CA ARG A 47 11.03 11.25 1.90
C ARG A 47 11.04 11.25 0.37
N ARG A 48 10.39 10.27 -0.26
CA ARG A 48 10.34 10.09 -1.73
C ARG A 48 8.96 10.38 -2.33
N VAL A 49 7.98 10.72 -1.49
CA VAL A 49 6.64 11.08 -1.93
C VAL A 49 6.55 12.60 -1.92
N ASN A 50 6.20 13.22 -3.05
CA ASN A 50 5.93 14.67 -3.09
C ASN A 50 4.56 14.93 -2.45
N ILE A 51 4.53 15.01 -1.12
CA ILE A 51 3.30 15.27 -0.36
C ILE A 51 2.85 16.74 -0.54
N THR A 52 3.77 17.63 -0.90
CA THR A 52 3.54 19.09 -1.00
C THR A 52 3.29 19.60 -2.41
N ASP A 53 3.67 18.87 -3.46
CA ASP A 53 3.55 19.30 -4.85
C ASP A 53 2.67 18.32 -5.65
N ARG A 54 1.40 18.68 -5.83
CA ARG A 54 0.38 17.89 -6.53
C ARG A 54 0.54 17.89 -8.06
N SER A 55 1.53 18.60 -8.61
CA SER A 55 1.74 18.69 -10.06
C SER A 55 2.59 17.55 -10.66
N LYS A 56 3.12 16.67 -9.82
CA LYS A 56 3.96 15.52 -10.21
C LYS A 56 3.28 14.22 -9.82
N ASP A 57 3.49 13.15 -10.61
CA ASP A 57 2.96 11.81 -10.33
C ASP A 57 3.20 11.43 -8.86
N ASN A 58 2.12 11.21 -8.13
CA ASN A 58 2.17 10.82 -6.74
C ASN A 58 1.79 9.34 -6.62
N LEU A 59 2.56 8.57 -5.85
CA LEU A 59 2.24 7.18 -5.56
C LEU A 59 0.83 7.03 -4.94
N LEU A 60 0.36 8.04 -4.23
CA LEU A 60 -0.98 8.10 -3.67
C LEU A 60 -2.09 8.16 -4.74
N ASP A 61 -1.78 8.58 -5.97
CA ASP A 61 -2.75 8.57 -7.07
C ASP A 61 -3.02 7.14 -7.58
N TYR A 62 -2.12 6.19 -7.29
CA TYR A 62 -2.18 4.80 -7.73
C TYR A 62 -2.56 3.83 -6.60
N ILE A 63 -2.73 4.33 -5.38
CA ILE A 63 -3.07 3.55 -4.19
C ILE A 63 -4.21 4.28 -3.50
N ASP A 64 -5.44 3.76 -3.62
CA ASP A 64 -6.62 4.30 -2.93
C ASP A 64 -6.53 3.98 -1.42
N PRO A 65 -6.24 4.96 -0.55
CA PRO A 65 -6.23 4.75 0.89
C PRO A 65 -7.67 4.87 1.41
N LYS A 66 -8.33 3.73 1.60
CA LYS A 66 -9.61 3.67 2.33
C LYS A 66 -9.45 3.87 3.83
#